data_AF-A0A8T4GWB8-F1
#
_entry.id   AF-A0A8T4GWB8-F1
#
_cell.length_a   1.000
_cell.length_b   1.000
_cell.length_c   1.000
_cell.angle_alpha   90.00
_cell.angle_beta   90.00
_cell.angle_gamma   90.00
#
_symmetry.space_group_name_H-M   'P 1'
#
loop_
_entity.id
_entity.type
_entity.pdbx_description
1 polymer ?
#
loop_
_entity_poly.entity_id
_entity_poly.type
_entity_poly.pdbx_seq_one_letter_code
_entity_poly.pdbx_strand_id
1 'polypeptide(L)'
;MNTRYTALSIALVLLVAAVAPATVAAAPVSGEAVGDVTVTAAPASTAASAAAEAATTTDPSDSIIASSDVAVVRLNASGVPAEADDDGTLLGDEVTVSLQQTSSSVGENESAKTLDASADSEGIAVNATADAVYVAIDLSTATFQQDNGTATAAAGDSFTTTATVTDEATDGENYTRQTTFGVVEPSVNFIDDVSESPAGEVVNYKAATTLAPGTTLTFSLVSGHDAEEGNANTIEATVDQNSRVTVQFSFFTHEADEEYSISVSAEGVELGNTWTGTTVAPETATAESTPTPTETSTSAPGFGVVAALLAIIGAGALVRRE
;
A
#
# COMPACT_ATOMS: atom_id res chain seq x y z
N MET A 1 -59.12 -15.66 -14.72
CA MET A 1 -57.76 -16.07 -15.12
C MET A 1 -56.77 -15.11 -14.49
N ASN A 2 -55.96 -15.65 -13.59
CA ASN A 2 -54.69 -15.19 -13.01
C ASN A 2 -54.62 -13.85 -12.25
N THR A 3 -54.93 -13.96 -10.96
CA THR A 3 -54.49 -13.07 -9.87
C THR A 3 -53.03 -13.38 -9.53
N ARG A 4 -52.21 -12.34 -9.38
CA ARG A 4 -50.80 -12.42 -8.96
C ARG A 4 -50.70 -12.76 -7.47
N TYR A 5 -49.79 -13.66 -7.10
CA TYR A 5 -49.41 -13.94 -5.72
C TYR A 5 -48.25 -13.02 -5.32
N THR A 6 -48.48 -12.15 -4.34
CA THR A 6 -47.43 -11.43 -3.62
C THR A 6 -47.24 -12.15 -2.28
N ALA A 7 -46.07 -12.73 -2.06
CA ALA A 7 -45.72 -13.37 -0.80
C ALA A 7 -45.34 -12.27 0.22
N LEU A 8 -46.04 -12.29 1.35
CA LEU A 8 -45.86 -11.42 2.49
C LEU A 8 -44.93 -12.14 3.48
N SER A 9 -43.69 -11.68 3.66
CA SER A 9 -42.81 -12.16 4.72
C SER A 9 -42.98 -11.28 5.95
N ILE A 10 -43.51 -11.88 7.02
CA ILE A 10 -43.76 -11.28 8.32
C ILE A 10 -42.46 -11.40 9.13
N ALA A 11 -41.84 -10.28 9.48
CA ALA A 11 -40.77 -10.22 10.48
C ALA A 11 -41.40 -10.13 11.88
N LEU A 12 -41.10 -11.10 12.73
CA LEU A 12 -41.53 -11.18 14.12
C LEU A 12 -40.46 -10.51 14.99
N VAL A 13 -40.72 -9.30 15.50
CA VAL A 13 -39.85 -8.62 16.48
C VAL A 13 -40.19 -9.14 17.88
N LEU A 14 -39.22 -9.76 18.54
CA LEU A 14 -39.30 -10.25 19.91
C LEU A 14 -38.90 -9.11 20.87
N LEU A 15 -39.90 -8.49 21.50
CA LEU A 15 -39.72 -7.41 22.47
C LEU A 15 -39.44 -8.00 23.87
N VAL A 16 -38.18 -8.04 24.29
CA VAL A 16 -37.80 -8.27 25.69
C VAL A 16 -37.61 -6.91 26.36
N ALA A 17 -38.55 -6.52 27.21
CA ALA A 17 -38.51 -5.28 27.96
C ALA A 17 -37.50 -5.38 29.13
N ALA A 18 -36.30 -4.84 28.93
CA ALA A 18 -35.41 -4.42 30.00
C ALA A 18 -35.63 -2.92 30.25
N VAL A 19 -35.83 -2.53 31.51
CA VAL A 19 -36.06 -1.14 31.92
C VAL A 19 -34.73 -0.38 31.83
N ALA A 20 -34.54 0.39 30.76
CA ALA A 20 -33.40 1.27 30.55
C ALA A 20 -33.50 2.56 31.41
N PRO A 21 -32.35 3.15 31.83
CA PRO A 21 -32.33 4.46 32.47
C PRO A 21 -32.75 5.56 31.49
N ALA A 22 -33.19 6.70 32.03
CA ALA A 22 -33.81 7.80 31.28
C ALA A 22 -32.99 8.24 30.05
N THR A 23 -33.64 8.20 28.90
CA THR A 23 -33.17 8.71 27.60
C THR A 23 -32.73 10.16 27.73
N VAL A 24 -31.40 10.38 27.69
CA VAL A 24 -30.85 11.68 27.35
C VAL A 24 -31.17 11.87 25.86
N ALA A 25 -31.89 12.94 25.51
CA ALA A 25 -32.15 13.25 24.11
C ALA A 25 -30.80 13.45 23.39
N ALA A 26 -30.56 12.67 22.34
CA ALA A 26 -29.37 12.83 21.50
C ALA A 26 -29.29 14.28 20.99
N ALA A 27 -28.09 14.87 21.05
CA ALA A 27 -27.85 16.20 20.53
C ALA A 27 -27.62 16.10 19.01
N PRO A 28 -28.09 17.09 18.22
CA PRO A 28 -27.91 17.07 16.77
C PRO A 28 -26.43 17.09 16.39
N VAL A 29 -26.09 16.34 15.35
CA VAL A 29 -24.76 16.32 14.75
C VAL A 29 -24.49 17.69 14.12
N SER A 30 -23.38 18.33 14.48
CA SER A 30 -23.02 19.60 13.83
C SER A 30 -22.59 19.34 12.38
N GLY A 31 -22.92 20.21 11.44
CA GLY A 31 -22.52 20.03 10.03
C GLY A 31 -21.00 19.97 9.78
N GLU A 32 -20.17 20.38 10.74
CA GLU A 32 -18.71 20.24 10.73
C GLU A 32 -18.20 18.95 11.41
N ALA A 33 -19.08 18.14 12.03
CA ALA A 33 -18.72 16.91 12.72
C ALA A 33 -18.41 15.75 11.77
N VAL A 34 -19.00 15.77 10.57
CA VAL A 34 -18.72 14.80 9.51
C VAL A 34 -17.64 15.36 8.59
N GLY A 35 -16.40 14.95 8.82
CA GLY A 35 -15.24 15.36 8.04
C GLY A 35 -15.12 14.64 6.71
N ASP A 36 -13.92 14.59 6.15
CA ASP A 36 -13.68 13.93 4.86
C ASP A 36 -13.69 12.40 4.99
N VAL A 37 -13.98 11.73 3.87
CA VAL A 37 -13.80 10.29 3.69
C VAL A 37 -12.49 10.03 2.95
N THR A 38 -11.66 9.14 3.48
CA THR A 38 -10.39 8.72 2.88
C THR A 38 -10.38 7.22 2.67
N VAL A 39 -9.59 6.75 1.70
CA VAL A 39 -9.33 5.32 1.48
C VAL A 39 -7.83 5.10 1.52
N THR A 40 -7.39 4.05 2.21
CA THR A 40 -5.98 3.64 2.30
C THR A 40 -5.84 2.14 2.03
N ALA A 41 -4.65 1.67 1.65
CA ALA A 41 -4.38 0.26 1.46
C ALA A 41 -3.69 -0.39 2.67
N ALA A 42 -4.11 -1.60 3.03
CA ALA A 42 -3.42 -2.48 3.98
C ALA A 42 -2.99 -3.80 3.29
N PRO A 43 -1.89 -4.43 3.72
CA PRO A 43 -1.37 -5.63 3.06
C PRO A 43 -2.38 -6.78 2.99
N ALA A 44 -2.36 -7.55 1.90
CA ALA A 44 -3.16 -8.76 1.70
C ALA A 44 -3.09 -9.78 2.87
N SER A 45 -1.96 -9.85 3.57
CA SER A 45 -1.78 -10.72 4.74
C SER A 45 -2.49 -10.21 6.01
N THR A 46 -3.01 -8.99 5.98
CA THR A 46 -3.76 -8.40 7.09
C THR A 46 -5.25 -8.68 6.91
N ALA A 47 -5.84 -9.46 7.82
CA ALA A 47 -7.28 -9.65 7.80
C ALA A 47 -8.04 -8.32 7.95
N ALA A 48 -9.22 -8.21 7.33
CA ALA A 48 -10.03 -6.98 7.36
C ALA A 48 -10.25 -6.44 8.79
N SER A 49 -10.52 -7.32 9.77
CA SER A 49 -10.69 -6.91 11.17
C SER A 49 -9.44 -6.28 11.76
N ALA A 50 -8.27 -6.88 11.55
CA ALA A 50 -7.00 -6.31 11.99
C ALA A 50 -6.68 -4.99 11.28
N ALA A 51 -7.03 -4.85 10.00
CA ALA A 51 -6.87 -3.61 9.25
C ALA A 51 -7.77 -2.49 9.80
N ALA A 52 -9.05 -2.79 10.11
CA ALA A 52 -9.98 -1.84 10.71
C ALA A 52 -9.56 -1.40 12.12
N GLU A 53 -8.94 -2.28 12.91
CA GLU A 53 -8.41 -1.97 14.24
C GLU A 53 -7.10 -1.16 14.20
N ALA A 54 -6.19 -1.51 13.29
CA ALA A 54 -4.87 -0.87 13.20
C ALA A 54 -4.90 0.52 12.55
N ALA A 55 -5.97 0.83 11.81
CA ALA A 55 -6.13 2.10 11.13
C ALA A 55 -6.28 3.26 12.12
N THR A 56 -5.18 3.95 12.42
CA THR A 56 -5.18 5.14 13.29
C THR A 56 -4.83 6.43 12.55
N THR A 57 -4.53 6.35 11.25
CA THR A 57 -3.85 7.42 10.54
C THR A 57 -4.78 8.35 9.76
N THR A 58 -4.37 9.62 9.68
CA THR A 58 -4.96 10.70 8.90
C THR A 58 -4.29 10.79 7.53
N ASP A 59 -3.91 9.64 6.97
CA ASP A 59 -3.12 9.59 5.74
C ASP A 59 -3.92 10.13 4.54
N PRO A 60 -3.25 10.72 3.53
CA PRO A 60 -3.92 11.11 2.30
C PRO A 60 -4.59 9.90 1.65
N SER A 61 -5.74 10.12 1.03
CA SER A 61 -6.45 9.02 0.34
C SER A 61 -5.60 8.48 -0.81
N ASP A 62 -5.43 7.16 -0.83
CA ASP A 62 -4.87 6.44 -1.96
C ASP A 62 -5.81 6.56 -3.16
N SER A 63 -5.23 6.78 -4.33
CA SER A 63 -5.97 6.83 -5.60
C SER A 63 -6.02 5.48 -6.31
N ILE A 64 -5.17 4.53 -5.91
CA ILE A 64 -5.11 3.17 -6.44
C ILE A 64 -4.81 2.17 -5.32
N ILE A 65 -5.36 0.96 -5.44
CA ILE A 65 -5.18 -0.16 -4.49
C ILE A 65 -4.97 -1.43 -5.31
N ALA A 66 -4.01 -2.29 -4.94
CA ALA A 66 -3.85 -3.57 -5.63
C ALA A 66 -5.07 -4.47 -5.35
N SER A 67 -5.48 -5.27 -6.33
CA SER A 67 -6.66 -6.16 -6.18
C SER A 67 -6.51 -7.23 -5.09
N SER A 68 -5.27 -7.47 -4.63
CA SER A 68 -4.98 -8.38 -3.51
C SER A 68 -5.09 -7.72 -2.13
N ASP A 69 -5.05 -6.39 -2.06
CA ASP A 69 -4.92 -5.66 -0.80
C ASP A 69 -6.29 -5.36 -0.17
N VAL A 70 -6.26 -4.99 1.10
CA VAL A 70 -7.44 -4.55 1.85
C VAL A 70 -7.58 -3.04 1.71
N ALA A 71 -8.73 -2.59 1.20
CA ALA A 71 -9.10 -1.19 1.17
C ALA A 71 -9.69 -0.76 2.53
N VAL A 72 -9.10 0.23 3.18
CA VAL A 72 -9.58 0.78 4.46
C VAL A 72 -10.18 2.15 4.22
N VAL A 73 -11.51 2.22 4.29
CA VAL A 73 -12.28 3.46 4.25
C VAL A 73 -12.33 4.06 5.66
N ARG A 74 -12.00 5.34 5.79
CA ARG A 74 -12.11 6.10 7.03
C ARG A 74 -13.07 7.26 6.83
N LEU A 75 -14.10 7.34 7.66
CA LEU A 75 -14.96 8.49 7.80
C LEU A 75 -14.61 9.23 9.08
N ASN A 76 -14.18 10.50 8.96
CA ASN A 76 -14.06 11.37 10.13
C ASN A 76 -15.45 11.70 10.64
N ALA A 77 -15.74 11.33 11.89
CA ALA A 77 -17.04 11.49 12.52
C ALA A 77 -16.90 12.13 13.91
N SER A 78 -15.92 13.04 14.06
CA SER A 78 -15.65 13.72 15.32
C SER A 78 -16.86 14.53 15.77
N GLY A 79 -17.49 14.14 16.88
CA GLY A 79 -18.67 14.82 17.40
C GLY A 79 -20.01 14.20 16.99
N VAL A 80 -20.01 13.07 16.30
CA VAL A 80 -21.14 12.12 16.33
C VAL A 80 -21.15 11.48 17.74
N PRO A 81 -22.27 11.49 18.49
CA PRO A 81 -22.29 10.99 19.86
C PRO A 81 -21.79 9.53 19.92
N ALA A 82 -20.64 9.32 20.56
CA ALA A 82 -20.00 8.01 20.74
C ALA A 82 -20.73 7.11 21.76
N GLU A 83 -22.04 7.21 21.90
CA GLU A 83 -22.80 6.19 22.61
C GLU A 83 -23.05 5.09 21.57
N ALA A 84 -22.15 4.12 21.47
CA ALA A 84 -22.45 2.85 20.83
C ALA A 84 -23.14 1.95 21.88
N ASP A 85 -24.13 1.17 21.47
CA ASP A 85 -24.64 0.06 22.28
C ASP A 85 -23.52 -0.96 22.55
N ASP A 86 -23.73 -1.84 23.53
CA ASP A 86 -22.76 -2.89 23.93
C ASP A 86 -22.37 -3.85 22.78
N ASP A 87 -23.07 -3.80 21.63
CA ASP A 87 -22.82 -4.56 20.41
C ASP A 87 -22.10 -3.77 19.29
N GLY A 88 -21.72 -2.52 19.55
CA GLY A 88 -21.03 -1.65 18.59
C GLY A 88 -21.94 -0.87 17.65
N THR A 89 -23.27 -0.99 17.80
CA THR A 89 -24.23 -0.20 17.02
C THR A 89 -24.28 1.23 17.55
N LEU A 90 -24.08 2.24 16.70
CA LEU A 90 -24.17 3.66 17.12
C LEU A 90 -25.61 3.97 17.58
N LEU A 91 -25.78 4.50 18.80
CA LEU A 91 -27.09 4.86 19.34
C LEU A 91 -27.63 6.09 18.61
N GLY A 92 -28.56 5.84 17.69
CA GLY A 92 -29.39 6.87 17.06
C GLY A 92 -28.84 7.47 15.78
N ASP A 93 -27.60 7.19 15.35
CA ASP A 93 -27.11 7.67 14.05
C ASP A 93 -26.66 6.48 13.20
N GLU A 94 -27.26 6.29 12.01
CA GLU A 94 -26.91 5.22 11.09
C GLU A 94 -25.77 5.65 10.17
N VAL A 95 -24.66 4.90 10.19
CA VAL A 95 -23.55 5.09 9.24
C VAL A 95 -23.64 4.02 8.16
N THR A 96 -23.90 4.45 6.92
CA THR A 96 -23.88 3.58 5.75
C THR A 96 -22.63 3.86 4.93
N VAL A 97 -21.85 2.82 4.64
CA VAL A 97 -20.73 2.89 3.68
C VAL A 97 -21.05 1.99 2.50
N SER A 98 -21.00 2.54 1.30
CA SER A 98 -21.22 1.80 0.06
C SER A 98 -20.12 2.07 -0.96
N LEU A 99 -19.78 1.04 -1.73
CA LEU A 99 -18.92 1.17 -2.89
C LEU A 99 -19.75 0.92 -4.14
N GLN A 100 -19.59 1.78 -5.14
CA GLN A 100 -20.20 1.60 -6.45
C GLN A 100 -19.15 1.78 -7.54
N GLN A 101 -19.07 0.81 -8.44
CA GLN A 101 -18.17 0.89 -9.59
C GLN A 101 -18.56 2.08 -10.47
N THR A 102 -17.55 2.87 -10.87
CA THR A 102 -17.73 4.03 -11.73
C THR A 102 -18.10 3.59 -13.13
N SER A 103 -19.03 4.29 -13.77
CA SER A 103 -19.51 3.95 -15.12
C SER A 103 -18.40 3.90 -16.17
N SER A 104 -17.31 4.62 -15.97
CA SER A 104 -16.13 4.60 -16.83
C SER A 104 -15.30 3.31 -16.76
N SER A 105 -15.49 2.50 -15.73
CA SER A 105 -14.80 1.21 -15.53
C SER A 105 -15.72 -0.01 -15.71
N VAL A 106 -17.02 0.20 -16.00
CA VAL A 106 -17.96 -0.88 -16.28
C VAL A 106 -17.77 -1.37 -17.72
N GLY A 107 -17.67 -2.69 -17.91
CA GLY A 107 -17.58 -3.29 -19.24
C GLY A 107 -18.82 -3.01 -20.10
N GLU A 108 -18.67 -2.99 -21.43
CA GLU A 108 -19.73 -2.60 -22.38
C GLU A 108 -21.06 -3.39 -22.26
N ASN A 109 -21.05 -4.57 -21.63
CA ASN A 109 -22.21 -5.43 -21.44
C ASN A 109 -22.38 -5.91 -19.98
N GLU A 110 -21.84 -5.15 -19.03
CA GLU A 110 -21.89 -5.50 -17.60
C GLU A 110 -22.69 -4.44 -16.83
N SER A 111 -23.28 -4.83 -15.70
CA SER A 111 -23.75 -3.87 -14.71
C SER A 111 -22.62 -3.49 -13.76
N ALA A 112 -22.70 -2.28 -13.20
CA ALA A 112 -21.78 -1.81 -12.17
C ALA A 112 -21.83 -2.73 -10.93
N LYS A 113 -20.65 -3.06 -10.41
CA LYS A 113 -20.52 -3.72 -9.11
C LYS A 113 -20.94 -2.77 -7.99
N THR A 114 -21.70 -3.27 -7.01
CA THR A 114 -22.05 -2.51 -5.81
C THR A 114 -21.79 -3.32 -4.55
N LEU A 115 -21.34 -2.66 -3.49
CA LEU A 115 -21.16 -3.25 -2.17
C LEU A 115 -21.81 -2.34 -1.13
N ASP A 116 -22.60 -2.94 -0.26
CA ASP A 116 -23.03 -2.34 1.00
C ASP A 116 -22.11 -2.89 2.10
N ALA A 117 -21.25 -2.01 2.62
CA ALA A 117 -20.21 -2.36 3.59
C ALA A 117 -20.60 -1.92 5.01
N SER A 118 -21.89 -1.69 5.26
CA SER A 118 -22.41 -1.27 6.56
C SER A 118 -22.41 -2.37 7.63
N ALA A 119 -22.19 -3.64 7.25
CA ALA A 119 -22.16 -4.77 8.17
C ALA A 119 -20.87 -5.60 8.06
N ASP A 120 -20.39 -6.08 9.20
CA ASP A 120 -19.32 -7.09 9.28
C ASP A 120 -19.79 -8.36 8.55
N SER A 121 -19.02 -8.77 7.55
CA SER A 121 -19.30 -9.91 6.69
C SER A 121 -18.00 -10.47 6.15
N GLU A 122 -18.06 -11.57 5.39
CA GLU A 122 -16.85 -12.16 4.83
C GLU A 122 -16.13 -11.13 3.93
N GLY A 123 -14.88 -10.81 4.29
CA GLY A 123 -14.07 -9.80 3.62
C GLY A 123 -14.39 -8.35 4.02
N ILE A 124 -15.28 -8.08 4.98
CA ILE A 124 -15.60 -6.73 5.45
C ILE A 124 -15.54 -6.68 6.98
N ALA A 125 -14.83 -5.70 7.53
CA ALA A 125 -14.86 -5.44 8.96
C ALA A 125 -15.09 -3.96 9.24
N VAL A 126 -15.82 -3.67 10.31
CA VAL A 126 -16.12 -2.32 10.75
C VAL A 126 -15.54 -2.10 12.15
N ASN A 127 -14.87 -0.97 12.35
CA ASN A 127 -14.39 -0.53 13.65
C ASN A 127 -14.74 0.93 13.86
N ALA A 128 -15.42 1.25 14.95
CA ALA A 128 -15.79 2.60 15.31
C ALA A 128 -14.97 3.09 16.52
N THR A 129 -14.51 4.33 16.44
CA THR A 129 -13.80 5.02 17.51
C THR A 129 -14.56 6.31 17.86
N ALA A 130 -14.13 7.01 18.91
CA ALA A 130 -14.74 8.29 19.29
C ALA A 130 -14.65 9.38 18.19
N ASP A 131 -13.70 9.26 17.26
CA ASP A 131 -13.39 10.31 16.27
C ASP A 131 -13.63 9.88 14.82
N ALA A 132 -13.73 8.57 14.55
CA ALA A 132 -13.83 8.04 13.20
C ALA A 132 -14.44 6.64 13.15
N VAL A 133 -15.05 6.33 12.00
CA VAL A 133 -15.47 4.97 11.62
C VAL A 133 -14.55 4.46 10.53
N TYR A 134 -14.09 3.23 10.69
CA TYR A 134 -13.21 2.51 9.78
C TYR A 134 -13.95 1.32 9.21
N VAL A 135 -13.94 1.18 7.88
CA VAL A 135 -14.50 0.03 7.16
C VAL A 135 -13.38 -0.56 6.32
N ALA A 136 -12.91 -1.74 6.69
CA ALA A 136 -11.91 -2.48 5.94
C ALA A 136 -12.61 -3.48 5.00
N ILE A 137 -12.18 -3.52 3.74
CA ILE A 137 -12.77 -4.31 2.67
C ILE A 137 -11.63 -5.06 1.99
N ASP A 138 -11.55 -6.37 2.20
CA ASP A 138 -10.66 -7.25 1.46
C ASP A 138 -11.19 -7.39 0.03
N LEU A 139 -10.51 -6.76 -0.93
CA LEU A 139 -10.95 -6.70 -2.33
C LEU A 139 -10.97 -8.07 -3.00
N SER A 140 -10.23 -9.03 -2.47
CA SER A 140 -10.11 -10.39 -3.02
C SER A 140 -11.24 -11.32 -2.55
N THR A 141 -11.87 -11.03 -1.41
CA THR A 141 -12.91 -11.90 -0.80
C THR A 141 -14.26 -11.22 -0.63
N ALA A 142 -14.31 -9.88 -0.52
CA ALA A 142 -15.55 -9.14 -0.39
C ALA A 142 -16.47 -9.38 -1.59
N THR A 143 -17.73 -9.66 -1.29
CA THR A 143 -18.73 -10.07 -2.29
C THR A 143 -19.54 -8.87 -2.78
N PHE A 144 -19.22 -8.36 -3.96
CA PHE A 144 -19.97 -7.30 -4.64
C PHE A 144 -21.18 -7.88 -5.35
N GLN A 145 -22.31 -7.17 -5.32
CA GLN A 145 -23.45 -7.46 -6.19
C GLN A 145 -23.14 -7.02 -7.61
N GLN A 146 -23.39 -7.88 -8.58
CA GLN A 146 -23.28 -7.57 -10.00
C GLN A 146 -24.37 -8.31 -10.78
N ASP A 147 -25.20 -7.56 -11.51
CA ASP A 147 -26.38 -8.09 -12.19
C ASP A 147 -27.32 -8.87 -11.24
N ASN A 148 -27.52 -10.17 -11.48
CA ASN A 148 -28.29 -11.07 -10.62
C ASN A 148 -27.38 -12.02 -9.82
N GLY A 149 -26.09 -11.74 -9.77
CA GLY A 149 -25.08 -12.57 -9.13
C GLY A 149 -24.12 -11.73 -8.30
N THR A 150 -22.94 -12.31 -8.06
CA THR A 150 -21.92 -11.71 -7.23
C THR A 150 -20.56 -11.77 -7.91
N ALA A 151 -19.69 -10.81 -7.59
CA ALA A 151 -18.33 -10.70 -8.10
C ALA A 151 -17.39 -10.18 -7.01
N THR A 152 -16.08 -10.23 -7.27
CA THR A 152 -15.06 -9.55 -6.47
C THR A 152 -14.55 -8.31 -7.21
N ALA A 153 -13.79 -7.46 -6.53
CA ALA A 153 -13.07 -6.38 -7.20
C ALA A 153 -11.96 -6.96 -8.10
N ALA A 154 -11.74 -6.33 -9.24
CA ALA A 154 -10.76 -6.75 -10.22
C ALA A 154 -9.92 -5.56 -10.70
N ALA A 155 -8.71 -5.84 -11.17
CA ALA A 155 -7.88 -4.81 -11.78
C ALA A 155 -8.59 -4.15 -12.97
N GLY A 156 -8.48 -2.82 -13.04
CA GLY A 156 -9.21 -1.99 -14.00
C GLY A 156 -10.55 -1.46 -13.46
N ASP A 157 -11.09 -2.04 -12.39
CA ASP A 157 -12.25 -1.46 -11.70
C ASP A 157 -11.88 -0.09 -11.08
N SER A 158 -12.86 0.80 -10.99
CA SER A 158 -12.76 2.00 -10.18
C SER A 158 -14.03 2.17 -9.39
N PHE A 159 -13.91 2.51 -8.11
CA PHE A 159 -15.02 2.61 -7.19
C PHE A 159 -15.17 4.03 -6.65
N THR A 160 -16.41 4.50 -6.59
CA THR A 160 -16.81 5.60 -5.73
C THR A 160 -17.22 5.03 -4.39
N THR A 161 -16.50 5.42 -3.34
CA THR A 161 -16.89 5.16 -1.95
C THR A 161 -17.81 6.28 -1.50
N THR A 162 -18.98 5.94 -1.00
CA THR A 162 -19.96 6.88 -0.44
C THR A 162 -20.22 6.52 1.01
N ALA A 163 -19.92 7.45 1.90
CA ALA A 163 -20.22 7.34 3.33
C ALA A 163 -21.33 8.34 3.67
N THR A 164 -22.39 7.87 4.32
CA THR A 164 -23.52 8.69 4.77
C THR A 164 -23.72 8.50 6.27
N VAL A 165 -23.76 9.60 7.01
CA VAL A 165 -24.22 9.64 8.40
C VAL A 165 -25.64 10.18 8.41
N THR A 166 -26.56 9.42 8.99
CA THR A 166 -27.95 9.83 9.20
C THR A 166 -28.11 10.29 10.64
N ASP A 167 -28.48 11.55 10.87
CA ASP A 167 -28.71 12.10 12.21
C ASP A 167 -30.19 11.97 12.61
N GLU A 168 -30.53 11.06 13.52
CA GLU A 168 -31.93 10.91 13.97
C GLU A 168 -32.40 12.09 14.84
N ALA A 169 -31.49 12.80 15.51
CA ALA A 169 -31.84 13.95 16.35
C ALA A 169 -32.31 15.16 15.52
N THR A 170 -32.01 15.20 14.22
CA THR A 170 -32.50 16.18 13.24
C THR A 170 -33.59 15.64 12.31
N ASP A 171 -34.35 14.62 12.70
CA ASP A 171 -35.42 14.02 11.85
C ASP A 171 -34.83 13.33 10.59
N GLY A 172 -33.61 12.78 10.70
CA GLY A 172 -32.95 12.00 9.65
C GLY A 172 -32.18 12.83 8.63
N GLU A 173 -31.54 13.94 9.03
CA GLU A 173 -30.66 14.68 8.12
C GLU A 173 -29.46 13.82 7.72
N ASN A 174 -29.13 13.82 6.41
CA ASN A 174 -28.06 13.01 5.84
C ASN A 174 -26.82 13.84 5.53
N TYR A 175 -25.67 13.39 6.04
CA TYR A 175 -24.36 13.94 5.73
C TYR A 175 -23.57 12.95 4.87
N THR A 176 -23.54 13.20 3.56
CA THR A 176 -22.84 12.33 2.60
C THR A 176 -21.46 12.87 2.23
N ARG A 177 -20.48 11.97 2.15
CA ARG A 177 -19.10 12.22 1.69
C ARG A 177 -18.71 11.16 0.67
N GLN A 178 -17.86 11.55 -0.27
CA GLN A 178 -17.42 10.67 -1.34
C GLN A 178 -15.93 10.80 -1.62
N THR A 179 -15.33 9.68 -2.01
CA THR A 179 -13.98 9.61 -2.58
C THR A 179 -13.93 8.47 -3.59
N THR A 180 -12.87 8.41 -4.40
CA THR A 180 -12.72 7.42 -5.46
C THR A 180 -11.35 6.77 -5.41
N PHE A 181 -11.28 5.47 -5.69
CA PHE A 181 -10.03 4.76 -5.92
C PHE A 181 -10.15 3.82 -7.12
N GLY A 182 -9.02 3.53 -7.76
CA GLY A 182 -8.88 2.49 -8.78
C GLY A 182 -8.33 1.20 -8.22
N VAL A 183 -8.64 0.08 -8.86
CA VAL A 183 -8.06 -1.23 -8.54
C VAL A 183 -7.06 -1.59 -9.62
N VAL A 184 -5.85 -2.00 -9.23
CA VAL A 184 -4.75 -2.32 -10.14
C VAL A 184 -4.24 -3.74 -9.91
N GLU A 185 -3.55 -4.31 -10.90
CA GLU A 185 -2.88 -5.59 -10.72
C GLU A 185 -1.74 -5.46 -9.69
N PRO A 186 -1.57 -6.44 -8.79
CA PRO A 186 -0.37 -6.54 -7.98
C PRO A 186 0.86 -6.67 -8.87
N SER A 187 1.88 -5.84 -8.62
CA SER A 187 3.09 -5.85 -9.43
C SER A 187 4.29 -5.37 -8.64
N VAL A 188 5.46 -5.86 -9.05
CA VAL A 188 6.77 -5.37 -8.60
C VAL A 188 7.60 -5.17 -9.86
N ASN A 189 8.30 -4.04 -9.95
CA ASN A 189 9.17 -3.70 -11.06
C ASN A 189 10.45 -3.06 -10.54
N PHE A 190 11.62 -3.61 -10.90
CA PHE A 190 12.89 -2.98 -10.60
C PHE A 190 13.01 -1.63 -11.30
N ILE A 191 13.50 -0.64 -10.57
CA ILE A 191 13.79 0.73 -11.06
C ILE A 191 15.18 0.76 -11.68
N ASP A 192 16.10 0.05 -11.04
CA ASP A 192 17.47 -0.13 -11.50
C ASP A 192 17.52 -1.28 -12.52
N ASP A 193 18.53 -1.26 -13.40
CA ASP A 193 18.74 -2.36 -14.34
C ASP A 193 19.27 -3.59 -13.60
N VAL A 194 18.54 -4.70 -13.71
CA VAL A 194 18.87 -6.00 -13.10
C VAL A 194 19.38 -7.01 -14.12
N SER A 195 19.70 -6.58 -15.35
CA SER A 195 20.26 -7.46 -16.37
C SER A 195 21.75 -7.73 -16.19
N GLU A 196 22.48 -6.85 -15.48
CA GLU A 196 23.92 -7.00 -15.22
C GLU A 196 24.24 -6.70 -13.74
N SER A 197 24.97 -7.60 -13.08
CA SER A 197 25.44 -7.43 -11.70
C SER A 197 26.93 -7.74 -11.56
N PRO A 198 27.73 -7.01 -10.77
CA PRO A 198 29.11 -7.40 -10.50
C PRO A 198 29.20 -8.73 -9.75
N ALA A 199 29.98 -9.67 -10.28
CA ALA A 199 30.36 -10.90 -9.59
C ALA A 199 31.25 -10.57 -8.38
N GLY A 200 31.07 -11.29 -7.26
CA GLY A 200 31.90 -11.08 -6.08
C GLY A 200 31.52 -9.87 -5.23
N GLU A 201 30.37 -9.23 -5.47
CA GLU A 201 29.97 -8.01 -4.77
C GLU A 201 28.55 -8.11 -4.15
N VAL A 202 28.20 -7.11 -3.37
CA VAL A 202 26.86 -6.92 -2.83
C VAL A 202 26.23 -5.71 -3.52
N VAL A 203 25.05 -5.90 -4.09
CA VAL A 203 24.34 -4.89 -4.88
C VAL A 203 23.01 -4.56 -4.20
N ASN A 204 22.66 -3.27 -4.17
CA ASN A 204 21.36 -2.83 -3.68
C ASN A 204 20.50 -2.46 -4.89
N TYR A 205 19.33 -3.08 -4.98
CA TYR A 205 18.34 -2.80 -6.01
C TYR A 205 17.11 -2.17 -5.42
N LYS A 206 16.54 -1.21 -6.14
CA LYS A 206 15.24 -0.61 -5.81
C LYS A 206 14.17 -1.15 -6.74
N ALA A 207 13.01 -1.44 -6.18
CA ALA A 207 11.81 -1.73 -6.96
C ALA A 207 10.66 -0.81 -6.54
N ALA A 208 9.79 -0.53 -7.51
CA ALA A 208 8.48 0.07 -7.29
C ALA A 208 7.42 -1.04 -7.33
N THR A 209 6.36 -0.88 -6.55
CA THR A 209 5.27 -1.86 -6.48
C THR A 209 3.92 -1.16 -6.42
N THR A 210 2.86 -1.89 -6.75
CA THR A 210 1.47 -1.47 -6.52
C THR A 210 0.91 -1.93 -5.17
N LEU A 211 1.68 -2.74 -4.42
CA LEU A 211 1.26 -3.31 -3.14
C LEU A 211 1.27 -2.27 -2.00
N ALA A 212 0.39 -2.49 -1.02
CA ALA A 212 0.25 -1.65 0.15
C ALA A 212 1.56 -1.51 0.95
N PRO A 213 1.83 -0.33 1.52
CA PRO A 213 2.88 -0.17 2.52
C PRO A 213 2.77 -1.20 3.65
N GLY A 214 3.90 -1.71 4.12
CA GLY A 214 3.96 -2.78 5.12
C GLY A 214 3.88 -4.20 4.55
N THR A 215 3.61 -4.36 3.25
CA THR A 215 3.66 -5.68 2.60
C THR A 215 5.09 -6.22 2.64
N THR A 216 5.26 -7.47 3.06
CA THR A 216 6.56 -8.15 3.05
C THR A 216 6.72 -8.91 1.74
N LEU A 217 7.81 -8.62 1.04
CA LEU A 217 8.20 -9.26 -0.20
C LEU A 217 9.37 -10.20 0.04
N THR A 218 9.28 -11.41 -0.49
CA THR A 218 10.37 -12.38 -0.50
C THR A 218 11.01 -12.40 -1.87
N PHE A 219 12.27 -12.01 -1.92
CA PHE A 219 13.11 -12.02 -3.10
C PHE A 219 13.95 -13.28 -3.11
N SER A 220 13.94 -14.02 -4.20
CA SER A 220 14.73 -15.23 -4.40
C SER A 220 15.75 -14.98 -5.50
N LEU A 221 17.03 -15.16 -5.21
CA LEU A 221 18.12 -15.14 -6.18
C LEU A 221 18.64 -16.55 -6.39
N VAL A 222 18.68 -17.00 -7.65
CA VAL A 222 19.17 -18.33 -8.02
C VAL A 222 20.27 -18.20 -9.08
N SER A 223 21.37 -18.93 -8.87
CA SER A 223 22.45 -19.13 -9.84
C SER A 223 21.97 -20.01 -11.01
N GLY A 224 22.12 -19.53 -12.24
CA GLY A 224 21.67 -20.20 -13.46
C GLY A 224 20.20 -19.95 -13.80
N HIS A 225 19.90 -19.83 -15.09
CA HIS A 225 18.56 -19.50 -15.59
C HIS A 225 17.49 -20.56 -15.27
N ASP A 226 17.88 -21.84 -15.21
CA ASP A 226 16.98 -22.99 -15.02
C ASP A 226 17.14 -23.68 -13.65
N ALA A 227 17.82 -23.05 -12.70
CA ALA A 227 18.10 -23.69 -11.43
C ALA A 227 16.82 -23.81 -10.58
N GLU A 228 16.55 -25.02 -10.09
CA GLU A 228 15.42 -25.27 -9.19
C GLU A 228 15.58 -24.48 -7.88
N GLU A 229 14.46 -24.02 -7.31
CA GLU A 229 14.38 -23.20 -6.09
C GLU A 229 15.13 -23.75 -4.87
N GLY A 230 15.53 -25.03 -4.89
CA GLY A 230 16.20 -25.71 -3.77
C GLY A 230 17.53 -25.12 -3.31
N ASN A 231 18.17 -24.24 -4.10
CA ASN A 231 19.40 -23.51 -3.73
C ASN A 231 19.24 -21.98 -3.80
N ALA A 232 18.02 -21.46 -3.73
CA ALA A 232 17.75 -20.03 -3.75
C ALA A 232 18.29 -19.31 -2.51
N ASN A 233 18.97 -18.17 -2.71
CA ASN A 233 19.22 -17.21 -1.65
C ASN A 233 17.99 -16.30 -1.49
N THR A 234 17.30 -16.39 -0.36
CA THR A 234 16.06 -15.65 -0.12
C THR A 234 16.29 -14.48 0.85
N ILE A 235 15.73 -13.32 0.50
CA ILE A 235 15.81 -12.09 1.28
C ILE A 235 14.40 -11.51 1.39
N GLU A 236 14.01 -11.11 2.60
CA GLU A 236 12.77 -10.40 2.83
C GLU A 236 13.01 -8.88 2.87
N ALA A 237 12.10 -8.12 2.28
CA ALA A 237 12.09 -6.67 2.38
C ALA A 237 10.64 -6.15 2.42
N THR A 238 10.42 -5.05 3.15
CA THR A 238 9.08 -4.49 3.35
C THR A 238 8.85 -3.28 2.45
N VAL A 239 7.66 -3.17 1.89
CA VAL A 239 7.21 -2.03 1.09
C VAL A 239 7.07 -0.79 1.99
N ASP A 240 7.69 0.31 1.59
CA ASP A 240 7.61 1.59 2.29
C ASP A 240 6.34 2.39 1.95
N GLN A 241 6.17 3.55 2.61
CA GLN A 241 5.02 4.44 2.39
C GLN A 241 4.95 5.06 0.99
N ASN A 242 5.99 4.94 0.18
CA ASN A 242 6.03 5.45 -1.20
C ASN A 242 5.87 4.31 -2.22
N SER A 243 5.38 3.14 -1.78
CA SER A 243 5.27 1.92 -2.58
C SER A 243 6.58 1.51 -3.23
N ARG A 244 7.67 1.63 -2.46
CA ARG A 244 9.03 1.23 -2.88
C ARG A 244 9.62 0.23 -1.91
N VAL A 245 10.56 -0.55 -2.43
CA VAL A 245 11.33 -1.52 -1.65
C VAL A 245 12.79 -1.46 -2.09
N THR A 246 13.71 -1.65 -1.15
CA THR A 246 15.14 -1.80 -1.41
C THR A 246 15.57 -3.18 -0.94
N VAL A 247 16.16 -3.96 -1.84
CA VAL A 247 16.67 -5.30 -1.56
C VAL A 247 18.19 -5.33 -1.80
N GLN A 248 18.90 -6.10 -0.99
CA GLN A 248 20.33 -6.27 -1.10
C GLN A 248 20.68 -7.71 -1.48
N PHE A 249 21.17 -7.92 -2.70
CA PHE A 249 21.63 -9.22 -3.17
C PHE A 249 23.13 -9.37 -3.02
N SER A 250 23.56 -10.58 -2.67
CA SER A 250 24.97 -10.95 -2.65
C SER A 250 25.31 -11.85 -3.83
N PHE A 251 26.26 -11.41 -4.65
CA PHE A 251 26.81 -12.14 -5.79
C PHE A 251 28.18 -12.73 -5.46
N PHE A 252 28.54 -12.89 -4.18
CA PHE A 252 29.84 -13.46 -3.75
C PHE A 252 30.05 -14.91 -4.21
N THR A 253 28.96 -15.64 -4.43
CA THR A 253 28.99 -17.03 -4.91
C THR A 253 28.88 -17.16 -6.43
N HIS A 254 28.71 -16.04 -7.14
CA HIS A 254 28.56 -16.03 -8.59
C HIS A 254 29.90 -15.73 -9.26
N GLU A 255 30.25 -16.50 -10.29
CA GLU A 255 31.41 -16.28 -11.15
C GLU A 255 31.10 -15.27 -12.26
N ALA A 256 32.11 -14.63 -12.84
CA ALA A 256 31.89 -13.75 -13.99
C ALA A 256 31.26 -14.52 -15.16
N ASP A 257 30.37 -13.85 -15.91
CA ASP A 257 29.58 -14.41 -17.00
C ASP A 257 28.57 -15.50 -16.56
N GLU A 258 28.31 -15.63 -15.25
CA GLU A 258 27.28 -16.53 -14.71
C GLU A 258 25.90 -15.89 -14.82
N GLU A 259 24.96 -16.59 -15.44
CA GLU A 259 23.55 -16.20 -15.47
C GLU A 259 22.90 -16.35 -14.09
N TYR A 260 21.94 -15.48 -13.78
CA TYR A 260 21.13 -15.58 -12.57
C TYR A 260 19.67 -15.23 -12.86
N SER A 261 18.80 -15.67 -11.95
CA SER A 261 17.39 -15.32 -11.95
C SER A 261 16.97 -14.75 -10.60
N ILE A 262 16.15 -13.70 -10.65
CA ILE A 262 15.48 -13.11 -9.49
C ILE A 262 13.97 -13.36 -9.65
N SER A 263 13.35 -13.95 -8.64
CA SER A 263 11.89 -14.00 -8.51
C SER A 263 11.43 -13.29 -7.25
N VAL A 264 10.21 -12.78 -7.27
CA VAL A 264 9.62 -12.06 -6.14
C VAL A 264 8.25 -12.65 -5.84
N SER A 265 8.01 -12.93 -4.55
CA SER A 265 6.74 -13.41 -4.05
C SER A 265 6.27 -12.58 -2.86
N ALA A 266 4.96 -12.59 -2.62
CA ALA A 266 4.34 -12.08 -1.41
C ALA A 266 3.26 -13.06 -0.96
N GLU A 267 3.02 -13.14 0.35
CA GLU A 267 2.01 -14.05 0.89
C GLU A 267 0.62 -13.67 0.35
N GLY A 268 -0.09 -14.66 -0.21
CA GLY A 268 -1.45 -14.46 -0.75
C GLY A 268 -1.52 -13.68 -2.06
N VAL A 269 -0.39 -13.37 -2.70
CA VAL A 269 -0.34 -12.56 -3.93
C VAL A 269 0.43 -13.26 -5.04
N GLU A 270 -0.17 -13.34 -6.22
CA GLU A 270 0.52 -13.78 -7.43
C GLU A 270 1.14 -12.57 -8.16
N LEU A 271 2.48 -12.53 -8.25
CA LEU A 271 3.21 -11.45 -8.91
C LEU A 271 3.75 -11.82 -10.30
N GLY A 272 3.87 -13.11 -10.60
CA GLY A 272 4.13 -13.65 -11.95
C GLY A 272 5.44 -13.22 -12.64
N ASN A 273 6.31 -12.46 -11.97
CA ASN A 273 7.47 -11.83 -12.58
C ASN A 273 8.77 -12.52 -12.16
N THR A 274 9.57 -12.84 -13.18
CA THR A 274 10.93 -13.34 -13.03
C THR A 274 11.86 -12.47 -13.88
N TRP A 275 12.96 -12.03 -13.28
CA TRP A 275 14.01 -11.28 -13.96
C TRP A 275 15.23 -12.17 -14.13
N THR A 276 15.99 -11.89 -15.18
CA THR A 276 17.20 -12.65 -15.51
C THR A 276 18.30 -11.68 -15.81
N GLY A 277 19.52 -12.01 -15.38
CA GLY A 277 20.70 -11.23 -15.70
C GLY A 277 21.93 -12.10 -15.81
N THR A 278 23.04 -11.46 -16.12
CA THR A 278 24.36 -12.09 -16.16
C THR A 278 25.28 -11.31 -15.28
N THR A 279 26.09 -12.01 -14.51
CA THR A 279 27.11 -11.35 -13.69
C THR A 279 28.29 -10.93 -14.57
N VAL A 280 28.87 -9.77 -14.26
CA VAL A 280 30.03 -9.24 -14.98
C VAL A 280 31.25 -9.32 -14.08
N ALA A 281 32.43 -9.48 -14.68
CA ALA A 281 33.68 -9.46 -13.94
C ALA A 281 33.78 -8.17 -13.11
N PRO A 282 34.20 -8.24 -11.84
CA PRO A 282 34.38 -7.04 -11.03
C PRO A 282 35.33 -6.11 -11.76
N GLU A 283 34.99 -4.82 -11.83
CA GLU A 283 35.88 -3.85 -12.47
C GLU A 283 37.22 -3.89 -11.75
N THR A 284 38.24 -4.48 -12.37
CA THR A 284 39.61 -4.24 -11.95
C THR A 284 39.84 -2.76 -12.15
N ALA A 285 39.88 -2.00 -11.05
CA ALA A 285 40.36 -0.63 -11.05
C ALA A 285 41.66 -0.62 -11.86
N THR A 286 41.59 -0.09 -13.08
CA THR A 286 42.80 0.12 -13.86
C THR A 286 43.60 1.12 -13.05
N ALA A 287 44.69 0.66 -12.43
CA ALA A 287 45.56 1.52 -11.66
C ALA A 287 45.89 2.72 -12.56
N GLU A 288 45.42 3.90 -12.18
CA GLU A 288 45.82 5.13 -12.81
C GLU A 288 47.35 5.13 -12.78
N SER A 289 47.96 5.03 -13.96
CA SER A 289 49.42 5.02 -14.07
C SER A 289 49.91 6.33 -13.50
N THR A 290 50.39 6.30 -12.25
CA THR A 290 51.16 7.40 -11.68
C THR A 290 52.25 7.70 -12.69
N PRO A 291 52.35 8.92 -13.25
CA PRO A 291 53.38 9.22 -14.22
C PRO A 291 54.73 8.98 -13.52
N THR A 292 55.48 7.99 -14.00
CA THR A 292 56.87 7.80 -13.61
C THR A 292 57.58 9.13 -13.82
N PRO A 293 58.21 9.75 -12.80
CA PRO A 293 58.98 10.95 -13.03
C PRO A 293 60.13 10.62 -13.97
N THR A 294 60.11 11.19 -15.17
CA THR A 294 61.23 11.17 -16.09
C THR A 294 62.34 12.01 -15.47
N GLU A 295 63.27 11.35 -14.77
CA GLU A 295 64.56 11.89 -14.37
C GLU A 295 65.33 12.32 -15.64
N THR A 296 65.21 13.60 -16.01
CA THR A 296 66.12 14.20 -17.01
C THR A 296 67.33 14.73 -16.27
N SER A 297 68.30 13.86 -16.03
CA SER A 297 69.63 14.29 -15.59
C SER A 297 70.50 14.63 -16.80
N THR A 298 70.67 15.92 -17.08
CA THR A 298 71.87 16.42 -17.79
C THR A 298 72.40 17.70 -17.16
N SER A 299 73.46 17.50 -16.40
CA SER A 299 74.50 18.40 -15.87
C SER A 299 74.74 19.74 -16.59
N ALA A 300 74.64 20.83 -15.83
CA ALA A 300 75.43 22.06 -16.02
C ALA A 300 75.84 22.62 -14.64
N PRO A 301 77.11 23.03 -14.41
CA PRO A 301 77.57 23.49 -13.11
C PRO A 301 77.36 25.00 -12.96
N GLY A 302 76.72 25.45 -11.88
CA GLY A 302 76.72 26.87 -11.53
C GLY A 302 75.70 27.30 -10.48
N PHE A 303 76.16 27.38 -9.23
CA PHE A 303 75.73 28.33 -8.19
C PHE A 303 74.23 28.51 -7.86
N GLY A 304 73.85 28.07 -6.65
CA GLY A 304 73.25 29.00 -5.68
C GLY A 304 71.84 28.68 -5.12
N VAL A 305 71.81 28.47 -3.79
CA VAL A 305 70.87 29.06 -2.81
C VAL A 305 69.43 28.45 -2.73
N VAL A 306 69.11 27.62 -1.71
CA VAL A 306 68.27 27.87 -0.49
C VAL A 306 66.77 28.09 -0.83
N ALA A 307 65.69 27.59 -0.20
CA ALA A 307 65.30 27.04 1.12
C ALA A 307 64.00 26.21 0.87
N ALA A 308 63.75 25.08 1.53
CA ALA A 308 63.00 24.93 2.79
C ALA A 308 61.65 25.69 2.90
N LEU A 309 60.64 24.94 3.40
CA LEU A 309 59.65 25.30 4.43
C LEU A 309 58.14 25.43 4.04
N LEU A 310 57.33 24.52 4.63
CA LEU A 310 55.96 24.64 5.20
C LEU A 310 54.80 25.16 4.30
N ALA A 311 53.55 24.67 4.39
CA ALA A 311 52.75 24.49 5.60
C ALA A 311 51.53 23.54 5.42
N ILE A 312 51.25 22.79 6.48
CA ILE A 312 49.95 22.23 6.87
C ILE A 312 49.17 23.33 7.64
N ILE A 313 47.83 23.20 7.70
CA ILE A 313 46.79 24.03 8.38
C ILE A 313 45.99 24.85 7.33
N GLY A 314 44.66 24.82 7.25
CA GLY A 314 43.62 24.19 8.06
C GLY A 314 42.23 24.64 7.57
N ALA A 315 41.23 23.89 8.03
CA ALA A 315 39.78 24.14 8.05
C ALA A 315 39.20 25.50 7.59
N GLY A 316 38.17 25.41 6.74
CA GLY A 316 36.82 25.88 7.10
C GLY A 316 36.37 27.28 6.69
N ALA A 317 35.07 27.35 6.35
CA ALA A 317 34.19 28.52 6.22
C ALA A 317 34.30 29.32 4.89
N LEU A 318 33.30 29.20 4.00
CA LEU A 318 32.02 29.96 3.97
C LEU A 318 32.18 31.42 3.55
N VAL A 319 31.36 31.80 2.55
CA VAL A 319 30.71 33.10 2.25
C VAL A 319 30.72 33.28 0.71
N ARG A 320 29.60 32.95 0.04
CA ARG A 320 28.44 33.82 -0.26
C ARG A 320 28.84 35.01 -1.12
N ARG A 321 28.47 34.94 -2.41
CA ARG A 321 28.60 36.02 -3.37
C ARG A 321 27.24 36.70 -3.53
N GLU A 322 27.29 38.02 -3.55
CA GLU A 322 26.19 38.97 -3.77
C GLU A 322 25.27 38.61 -4.95
#